data_AF-A0A3M0FND2-F1
#
_entry.id   AF-A0A3M0FND2-F1
#
_cell.length_a   1.000
_cell.length_b   1.000
_cell.length_c   1.000
_cell.angle_alpha   90.00
_cell.angle_beta   90.00
_cell.angle_gamma   90.00
#
_symmetry.space_group_name_H-M   'P 1'
#
loop_
_entity.id
_entity.type
_entity.pdbx_description
1 polymer ?
#
loop_
_entity_poly.entity_id
_entity_poly.type
_entity_poly.pdbx_seq_one_letter_code
_entity_poly.pdbx_strand_id
1 'polypeptide(L)'
;MTLIVTAIVFIAALAGLALRANTRFCDEDRLPMQWWLTGEVTWSAPRRMALTLLPVLAFLVFTSLIILSFCMQPSPGQDGMVLPTVIGIGIVFLAIEAFHLWMIEKTLHRNAK
;
A
#
# COMPACT_ATOMS: atom_id res chain seq x y z
N MET A 1 -6.57 18.58 11.94
CA MET A 1 -6.54 17.34 12.76
C MET A 1 -7.12 16.14 12.03
N THR A 2 -8.34 16.24 11.47
CA THR A 2 -8.99 15.13 10.74
C THR A 2 -8.14 14.51 9.64
N LEU A 3 -7.47 15.31 8.79
CA LEU A 3 -6.58 14.82 7.73
C LEU A 3 -5.45 13.91 8.25
N ILE A 4 -4.78 14.34 9.31
CA ILE A 4 -3.65 13.61 9.92
C ILE A 4 -4.16 12.29 10.51
N VAL A 5 -5.29 12.33 11.24
CA VAL A 5 -5.91 11.12 11.81
C VAL A 5 -6.27 10.14 10.70
N THR A 6 -6.92 10.60 9.63
CA THR A 6 -7.28 9.76 8.48
C THR A 6 -6.05 9.11 7.86
N ALA A 7 -4.98 9.87 7.61
CA ALA A 7 -3.74 9.33 7.07
C ALA A 7 -3.12 8.27 7.98
N ILE A 8 -3.07 8.53 9.30
CA ILE A 8 -2.56 7.58 10.29
C ILE A 8 -3.36 6.27 10.27
N VAL A 9 -4.70 6.34 10.19
CA VAL A 9 -5.54 5.14 10.11
C VAL A 9 -5.19 4.29 8.89
N PHE A 10 -5.05 4.90 7.70
CA PHE A 10 -4.69 4.15 6.50
C PHE A 10 -3.28 3.56 6.56
N ILE A 11 -2.30 4.32 7.05
CA ILE A 11 -0.92 3.84 7.22
C ILE A 11 -0.88 2.68 8.22
N ALA A 12 -1.58 2.80 9.35
CA ALA A 12 -1.67 1.74 10.34
C ALA A 12 -2.36 0.48 9.80
N ALA A 13 -3.42 0.65 8.99
CA ALA A 13 -4.10 -0.46 8.33
C ALA A 13 -3.17 -1.20 7.33
N LEU A 14 -2.44 -0.46 6.49
CA LEU A 14 -1.44 -1.04 5.58
C LEU A 14 -0.31 -1.75 6.33
N ALA A 15 0.21 -1.13 7.39
CA ALA A 15 1.23 -1.75 8.24
C ALA A 15 0.70 -3.04 8.90
N GLY A 16 -0.54 -3.04 9.37
CA GLY A 16 -1.20 -4.22 9.93
C GLY A 16 -1.33 -5.35 8.91
N LEU A 17 -1.71 -5.05 7.67
CA LEU A 17 -1.76 -6.03 6.57
C LEU A 17 -0.36 -6.60 6.26
N ALA A 18 0.65 -5.74 6.14
CA ALA A 18 2.03 -6.13 5.87
C ALA A 18 2.61 -7.01 7.01
N LEU A 19 2.34 -6.67 8.27
CA LEU A 19 2.76 -7.47 9.43
C LEU A 19 2.09 -8.84 9.46
N ARG A 20 0.77 -8.89 9.20
CA ARG A 20 0.04 -10.15 9.06
C ARG A 20 0.61 -11.00 7.92
N ALA A 21 0.86 -10.39 6.77
CA ALA A 21 1.48 -11.07 5.63
C ALA A 21 2.88 -11.60 5.96
N ASN A 22 3.69 -10.84 6.71
CA ASN A 22 5.03 -11.28 7.11
C ASN A 22 5.00 -12.52 7.99
N THR A 23 4.00 -12.64 8.88
CA THR A 23 3.79 -13.87 9.66
C THR A 23 3.31 -15.03 8.80
N ARG A 24 2.47 -14.75 7.79
CA ARG A 24 1.89 -15.76 6.91
C ARG A 24 2.90 -16.35 5.93
N PHE A 25 3.81 -15.53 5.41
CA PHE A 25 4.82 -15.92 4.44
C PHE A 25 6.18 -16.14 5.10
N CYS A 26 6.20 -16.57 6.37
CA CYS A 26 7.42 -16.68 7.17
C CYS A 26 8.43 -17.69 6.61
N ASP A 27 7.94 -18.68 5.85
CA ASP A 27 8.74 -19.74 5.25
C ASP A 27 9.38 -19.32 3.91
N GLU A 28 9.00 -18.15 3.37
CA GLU A 28 9.46 -17.65 2.08
C GLU A 28 10.51 -16.55 2.25
N ASP A 29 11.75 -16.78 1.82
CA ASP A 29 12.81 -15.77 1.91
C ASP A 29 12.58 -14.58 0.95
N ARG A 30 11.96 -14.85 -0.20
CA ARG A 30 11.69 -13.86 -1.25
C ARG A 30 10.25 -13.95 -1.71
N LEU A 31 9.65 -12.80 -1.95
CA LEU A 31 8.27 -12.69 -2.45
C LEU A 31 8.25 -12.16 -3.88
N PRO A 32 7.33 -12.66 -4.73
CA PRO A 32 7.12 -12.14 -6.07
C PRO A 32 6.56 -10.70 -5.99
N MET A 33 7.15 -9.82 -6.80
CA MET A 33 6.81 -8.40 -6.86
C MET A 33 6.09 -8.02 -8.15
N GLN A 34 6.37 -8.74 -9.24
CA GLN A 34 5.82 -8.47 -10.56
C GLN A 34 5.49 -9.76 -11.29
N TRP A 35 4.47 -9.69 -12.14
CA TRP A 35 3.95 -10.81 -12.92
C TRP A 35 3.70 -10.39 -14.36
N TRP A 36 3.96 -11.28 -15.31
CA TRP A 36 3.40 -11.18 -16.66
C TRP A 36 1.90 -11.46 -16.67
N LEU A 37 1.22 -11.12 -17.77
CA LEU A 37 -0.20 -11.47 -17.98
C LEU A 37 -0.44 -13.00 -18.01
N THR A 38 0.60 -13.78 -18.30
CA THR A 38 0.60 -15.26 -18.18
C THR A 38 0.60 -15.74 -16.72
N GLY A 39 0.87 -14.85 -15.77
CA GLY A 39 1.01 -15.14 -14.35
C GLY A 39 2.41 -15.59 -13.94
N GLU A 40 3.38 -15.58 -14.86
CA GLU A 40 4.78 -15.85 -14.55
C GLU A 40 5.41 -14.70 -13.77
N VAL A 41 6.20 -15.03 -12.73
CA VAL A 41 6.90 -14.04 -11.91
C VAL A 41 8.10 -13.53 -12.68
N THR A 42 8.17 -12.22 -12.88
CA THR A 42 9.30 -11.57 -13.54
C THR A 42 10.34 -11.06 -12.57
N TRP A 43 9.92 -10.71 -11.36
CA TRP A 43 10.79 -10.14 -10.35
C TRP A 43 10.32 -10.51 -8.95
N SER A 44 11.29 -10.82 -8.07
CA SER A 44 11.09 -11.12 -6.66
C SER A 44 12.06 -10.33 -5.79
N ALA A 45 11.62 -9.92 -4.61
CA ALA A 45 12.40 -9.16 -3.64
C ALA A 45 12.48 -9.89 -2.29
N PRO A 46 13.46 -9.57 -1.42
CA PRO A 46 13.48 -10.08 -0.06
C PRO A 46 12.17 -9.78 0.66
N ARG A 47 11.62 -10.75 1.41
CA ARG A 47 10.29 -10.67 2.03
C ARG A 47 10.03 -9.36 2.77
N ARG A 48 10.97 -8.96 3.62
CA ARG A 48 10.85 -7.73 4.42
C ARG A 48 10.72 -6.50 3.52
N MET A 49 11.54 -6.42 2.47
CA MET A 49 11.54 -5.28 1.53
C MET A 49 10.24 -5.23 0.73
N ALA A 50 9.78 -6.39 0.25
CA ALA A 50 8.51 -6.54 -0.47
C ALA A 50 7.32 -6.00 0.35
N LEU A 51 7.20 -6.44 1.61
CA LEU A 51 6.07 -6.09 2.47
C LEU A 51 6.13 -4.66 3.02
N THR A 52 7.31 -4.05 3.13
CA THR A 52 7.44 -2.67 3.60
C THR A 52 7.17 -1.61 2.52
N LEU A 53 7.19 -2.00 1.24
CA LEU A 53 7.17 -1.05 0.13
C LEU A 53 5.90 -0.17 0.14
N LEU A 54 4.72 -0.79 0.22
CA LEU A 54 3.45 -0.07 0.17
C LEU A 54 3.18 0.77 1.42
N PRO A 55 3.39 0.28 2.66
CA PRO A 55 3.27 1.12 3.85
C PRO A 55 4.20 2.35 3.83
N VAL A 56 5.46 2.18 3.41
CA VAL A 56 6.43 3.29 3.32
C VAL A 56 6.02 4.28 2.23
N LEU A 57 5.63 3.79 1.06
CA LEU A 57 5.16 4.64 -0.03
C LEU A 57 3.92 5.45 0.38
N ALA A 58 2.94 4.81 1.04
CA ALA A 58 1.76 5.49 1.56
C ALA A 58 2.13 6.57 2.59
N PHE A 59 3.05 6.28 3.51
CA PHE A 59 3.56 7.27 4.46
C PHE A 59 4.14 8.50 3.76
N LEU A 60 5.00 8.30 2.74
CA LEU A 60 5.61 9.40 1.98
C LEU A 60 4.57 10.21 1.21
N VAL A 61 3.61 9.54 0.55
CA VAL A 61 2.53 10.19 -0.20
C VAL A 61 1.64 11.02 0.72
N PHE A 62 1.15 10.44 1.83
CA PHE A 62 0.28 11.16 2.76
C PHE A 62 1.00 12.32 3.45
N THR A 63 2.25 12.14 3.86
CA THR A 63 3.05 13.23 4.44
C THR A 63 3.19 14.38 3.45
N SER A 64 3.49 14.08 2.19
CA SER A 64 3.60 15.08 1.11
C SER A 64 2.26 15.81 0.89
N LEU A 65 1.14 15.09 0.82
CA LEU A 65 -0.19 15.68 0.66
C LEU A 65 -0.57 16.59 1.83
N ILE A 66 -0.25 16.18 3.07
CA ILE A 66 -0.50 16.97 4.27
C ILE A 66 0.33 18.26 4.22
N ILE A 67 1.62 18.18 3.93
CA ILE A 67 2.50 19.37 3.81
C ILE A 67 1.96 20.31 2.73
N LEU A 68 1.64 19.79 1.53
CA LEU A 68 1.10 20.59 0.44
C LEU A 68 -0.23 21.28 0.82
N SER A 69 -1.09 20.61 1.59
CA SER A 69 -2.35 21.19 2.07
C SER A 69 -2.16 22.39 3.00
N PHE A 70 -1.00 22.53 3.65
CA PHE A 70 -0.65 23.70 4.45
C PHE A 70 0.09 24.79 3.64
N CYS A 71 0.77 24.42 2.57
CA CYS A 71 1.58 25.33 1.76
C CYS A 71 0.83 25.93 0.56
N MET A 72 -0.25 25.30 0.10
CA MET A 72 -0.98 25.71 -1.10
C MET A 72 -2.45 25.97 -0.80
N GLN A 73 -3.00 27.04 -1.39
CA GLN A 73 -4.43 27.29 -1.34
C GLN A 73 -5.17 26.43 -2.38
N PRO A 74 -6.36 25.88 -2.05
CA PRO A 74 -7.21 25.19 -3.01
C PRO A 74 -7.56 26.10 -4.20
N SER A 75 -7.66 25.52 -5.40
CA SER A 75 -8.21 26.27 -6.54
C SER A 75 -9.69 26.57 -6.33
N PRO A 76 -10.23 27.65 -6.93
CA PRO A 76 -11.65 27.95 -6.82
C PRO A 76 -12.54 26.75 -7.21
N GLY A 77 -13.51 26.41 -6.35
CA GLY A 77 -14.40 25.25 -6.55
C GLY A 77 -13.85 23.92 -6.02
N GLN A 78 -12.67 23.90 -5.39
CA GLN A 78 -12.10 22.70 -4.75
C GLN A 78 -12.14 22.76 -3.21
N ASP A 79 -12.95 23.66 -2.66
CA ASP A 79 -13.09 23.80 -1.22
C ASP A 79 -13.55 22.49 -0.58
N GLY A 80 -12.79 22.01 0.41
CA GLY A 80 -13.08 20.76 1.11
C GLY A 80 -12.71 19.47 0.37
N MET A 81 -12.14 19.52 -0.84
CA MET A 81 -11.80 18.31 -1.62
C MET A 81 -10.58 17.53 -1.09
N VAL A 82 -9.77 18.14 -0.23
CA VAL A 82 -8.55 17.52 0.30
C VAL A 82 -8.85 16.24 1.09
N LEU A 83 -9.86 16.27 1.97
CA LEU A 83 -10.21 15.11 2.79
C LEU A 83 -10.78 13.94 1.97
N PRO A 84 -11.76 14.12 1.07
CA PRO A 84 -12.20 13.08 0.15
C PRO A 84 -11.07 12.50 -0.70
N THR A 85 -10.13 13.35 -1.16
CA THR A 85 -8.97 12.90 -1.95
C THR A 85 -8.07 11.99 -1.13
N VAL A 86 -7.73 12.36 0.11
CA VAL A 86 -6.93 11.53 1.01
C VAL A 86 -7.61 10.20 1.32
N ILE A 87 -8.94 10.20 1.52
CA ILE A 87 -9.71 8.97 1.72
C ILE A 87 -9.66 8.09 0.47
N GLY A 88 -9.91 8.67 -0.71
CA GLY A 88 -9.87 7.94 -1.97
C GLY A 88 -8.51 7.30 -2.23
N ILE A 89 -7.43 8.05 -2.03
CA ILE A 89 -6.06 7.54 -2.15
C ILE A 89 -5.81 6.40 -1.16
N GLY A 90 -6.24 6.55 0.10
CA GLY A 90 -6.10 5.50 1.12
C GLY A 90 -6.82 4.20 0.77
N ILE A 91 -8.05 4.30 0.25
CA ILE A 91 -8.80 3.14 -0.24
C ILE A 91 -8.07 2.45 -1.39
N VAL A 92 -7.52 3.22 -2.34
CA VAL A 92 -6.75 2.68 -3.46
C VAL A 92 -5.49 1.97 -2.97
N PHE A 93 -4.74 2.55 -2.03
CA PHE A 93 -3.57 1.89 -1.44
C PHE A 93 -3.95 0.57 -0.76
N LEU A 94 -5.03 0.53 0.02
CA LEU A 94 -5.51 -0.70 0.64
C LEU A 94 -5.91 -1.77 -0.39
N ALA A 95 -6.59 -1.35 -1.47
CA ALA A 95 -6.97 -2.26 -2.54
C ALA A 95 -5.74 -2.82 -3.27
N ILE A 96 -4.74 -1.99 -3.55
CA ILE A 96 -3.48 -2.40 -4.17
C ILE A 96 -2.73 -3.39 -3.27
N GLU A 97 -2.59 -3.08 -1.98
CA GLU A 97 -1.92 -3.96 -1.02
C GLU A 97 -2.65 -5.31 -0.91
N ALA A 98 -3.97 -5.29 -0.73
CA ALA A 98 -4.76 -6.52 -0.65
C ALA A 98 -4.64 -7.36 -1.94
N PHE A 99 -4.72 -6.73 -3.11
CA PHE A 99 -4.52 -7.39 -4.39
C PHE A 99 -3.11 -7.97 -4.53
N HIS A 100 -2.10 -7.22 -4.12
CA HIS A 100 -0.70 -7.64 -4.18
C HIS A 100 -0.45 -8.88 -3.29
N LEU A 101 -0.93 -8.85 -2.05
CA LEU A 101 -0.84 -9.98 -1.12
C LEU A 101 -1.59 -11.22 -1.63
N TRP A 102 -2.77 -11.02 -2.23
CA TRP A 102 -3.51 -12.10 -2.87
C TRP A 102 -2.76 -12.72 -4.05
N MET A 103 -2.11 -11.89 -4.89
CA MET A 103 -1.28 -12.36 -6.00
C MET A 103 -0.09 -13.19 -5.49
N ILE A 104 0.60 -12.72 -4.44
CA ILE A 104 1.69 -13.47 -3.79
C ILE A 104 1.19 -14.83 -3.34
N GLU A 105 0.12 -14.87 -2.55
CA GLU A 105 -0.48 -16.10 -2.04
C GLU A 105 -0.87 -17.07 -3.17
N LYS A 106 -1.55 -16.56 -4.21
CA LYS A 106 -1.96 -17.34 -5.37
C LYS A 106 -0.76 -17.96 -6.09
N THR A 107 0.33 -17.22 -6.23
CA THR A 107 1.56 -17.70 -6.88
C THR A 107 2.25 -18.77 -6.02
N LEU A 108 2.37 -18.55 -4.72
CA LEU A 108 2.98 -19.53 -3.81
C LEU A 108 2.19 -20.85 -3.80
N HIS A 109 0.85 -20.79 -3.75
CA HIS A 109 0.01 -21.99 -3.82
C HIS A 109 0.09 -22.73 -5.16
N ARG A 110 0.34 -22.03 -6.28
CA ARG A 110 0.57 -22.68 -7.58
C ARG A 110 1.88 -23.45 -7.62
N ASN A 111 2.93 -22.95 -6.96
CA ASN A 111 4.26 -23.55 -6.97
C ASN A 111 4.43 -24.68 -5.95
N ALA A 112 3.56 -24.76 -4.93
CA ALA A 112 3.56 -25.82 -3.93
C ALA A 112 2.92 -27.14 -4.41
N LYS A 113 2.32 -27.15 -5.61
CA LYS A 113 1.77 -28.34 -6.28
C LYS A 113 2.73 -28.84 -7.34
#